data_AF-A0A3S3ND77-F1
#
_entry.id   AF-A0A3S3ND77-F1
#
_cell.length_a   1.000
_cell.length_b   1.000
_cell.length_c   1.000
_cell.angle_alpha   90.00
_cell.angle_beta   90.00
_cell.angle_gamma   90.00
#
_symmetry.space_group_name_H-M   'P 1'
#
loop_
_entity.id
_entity.type
_entity.pdbx_description
1 polymer ?
#
loop_
_entity_poly.entity_id
_entity_poly.type
_entity_poly.pdbx_seq_one_letter_code
_entity_poly.pdbx_strand_id
1 'polypeptide(L)'
;MNKVGSNVTQVTVAQIAGLNTLGISLVRIDFAPNGQNPPHTHPRATEILTVIEGTLFVGFVTSNQNNNRLISKVLHKGDVFVFPIGLIHFQVNIGHSNAVAIASLSSQNPGVIMSRPGPEPSRDYHTYSRKPRINRS
;
A
#
# COMPACT_ATOMS: atom_id res chain seq x y z
N MET A 1 -1.32 -12.24 12.34
CA MET A 1 -0.92 -10.86 11.94
C MET A 1 0.57 -10.85 11.66
N ASN A 2 1.03 -10.15 10.63
CA ASN A 2 2.47 -10.00 10.31
C ASN A 2 3.14 -8.89 11.16
N LYS A 3 4.43 -8.63 10.92
CA LYS A 3 5.22 -7.61 11.65
C LYS A 3 4.68 -6.18 11.55
N VAL A 4 3.87 -5.88 10.52
CA VAL A 4 3.28 -4.55 10.30
C VAL A 4 1.81 -4.50 10.74
N GLY A 5 1.33 -5.51 11.47
CA GLY A 5 0.00 -5.48 12.06
C GLY A 5 -1.15 -5.70 11.07
N SER A 6 -0.88 -6.31 9.91
CA SER A 6 -1.91 -6.72 8.94
C SER A 6 -1.86 -8.21 8.59
N ASN A 7 -2.90 -8.69 7.94
CA ASN A 7 -2.94 -9.98 7.28
C ASN A 7 -3.64 -9.84 5.93
N VAL A 8 -3.04 -10.39 4.87
CA VAL A 8 -3.53 -10.28 3.49
C VAL A 8 -3.91 -11.67 3.00
N THR A 9 -5.20 -11.90 2.79
CA THR A 9 -5.75 -13.17 2.30
C THR A 9 -6.14 -13.02 0.84
N GLN A 10 -5.35 -13.62 -0.05
CA GLN A 10 -5.51 -13.48 -1.50
C GLN A 10 -6.52 -14.48 -2.07
N VAL A 11 -7.24 -14.04 -3.10
CA VAL A 11 -8.18 -14.84 -3.90
C VAL A 11 -7.87 -14.57 -5.38
N THR A 12 -6.71 -15.08 -5.83
CA THR A 12 -6.25 -14.97 -7.22
C THR A 12 -6.46 -16.27 -7.98
N VAL A 13 -6.12 -16.31 -9.28
CA VAL A 13 -6.10 -17.54 -10.08
C VAL A 13 -5.27 -18.67 -9.45
N ALA A 14 -4.27 -18.34 -8.61
CA ALA A 14 -3.47 -19.33 -7.90
C ALA A 14 -4.23 -20.01 -6.75
N GLN A 15 -5.22 -19.34 -6.14
CA GLN A 15 -6.07 -19.91 -5.08
C GLN A 15 -7.36 -20.51 -5.65
N ILE A 16 -7.93 -19.90 -6.69
CA ILE A 16 -9.17 -20.35 -7.34
C ILE A 16 -8.92 -20.39 -8.85
N ALA A 17 -8.62 -21.59 -9.37
CA ALA A 17 -8.32 -21.79 -10.79
C ALA A 17 -9.47 -21.35 -11.73
N GLY A 18 -10.72 -21.39 -11.25
CA GLY A 18 -11.89 -20.92 -11.98
C GLY A 18 -11.91 -19.42 -12.29
N LEU A 19 -11.01 -18.62 -11.69
CA LEU A 19 -10.83 -17.21 -12.04
C LEU A 19 -10.04 -17.02 -13.34
N ASN A 20 -9.46 -18.09 -13.91
CA ASN A 20 -8.74 -17.99 -15.16
C ASN A 20 -9.64 -17.44 -16.27
N THR A 21 -9.12 -16.49 -17.06
CA THR A 21 -9.79 -15.76 -18.15
C THR A 21 -10.83 -14.73 -17.73
N LEU A 22 -11.28 -14.70 -16.46
CA LEU A 22 -12.31 -13.75 -15.99
C LEU A 22 -11.77 -12.34 -15.75
N GLY A 23 -10.46 -12.16 -15.70
CA GLY A 23 -9.83 -10.83 -15.57
C GLY A 23 -10.02 -10.16 -14.21
N ILE A 24 -10.39 -10.90 -13.16
CA ILE A 24 -10.63 -10.36 -11.82
C ILE A 24 -10.02 -11.24 -10.71
N SER A 25 -9.69 -10.62 -9.59
CA SER A 25 -9.34 -11.30 -8.33
C SER A 25 -9.78 -10.48 -7.14
N LEU A 26 -9.72 -11.08 -5.94
CA LEU A 26 -10.05 -10.39 -4.69
C LEU A 26 -8.92 -10.55 -3.66
N VAL A 27 -8.95 -9.68 -2.66
CA VAL A 27 -8.14 -9.76 -1.45
C VAL A 27 -8.97 -9.32 -0.25
N ARG A 28 -8.85 -10.05 0.85
CA ARG A 28 -9.30 -9.58 2.17
C ARG A 28 -8.08 -9.11 2.95
N ILE A 29 -8.21 -7.97 3.60
CA ILE A 29 -7.15 -7.41 4.45
C ILE A 29 -7.73 -7.17 5.84
N ASP A 30 -7.09 -7.78 6.84
CA ASP A 30 -7.39 -7.60 8.25
C ASP A 30 -6.27 -6.76 8.89
N PHE A 31 -6.63 -5.76 9.70
CA PHE A 31 -5.70 -4.85 10.35
C PHE A 31 -5.93 -4.84 11.87
N ALA A 32 -4.85 -4.99 12.66
CA ALA A 32 -4.85 -4.62 14.07
C ALA A 32 -4.94 -3.09 14.22
N PRO A 33 -5.22 -2.55 15.42
CA PRO A 33 -4.99 -1.13 15.69
C PRO A 33 -3.56 -0.74 15.31
N ASN A 34 -3.40 0.38 14.59
CA ASN A 34 -2.13 0.84 14.00
C ASN A 34 -1.51 -0.09 12.94
N GLY A 35 -2.22 -1.14 12.53
CA GLY A 35 -1.80 -2.06 11.49
C GLY A 35 -1.72 -1.39 10.12
N GLN A 36 -0.77 -1.82 9.29
CA GLN A 36 -0.49 -1.23 7.99
C GLN A 36 -0.45 -2.30 6.92
N ASN A 37 -0.96 -1.95 5.74
CA ASN A 37 -0.54 -2.55 4.48
C ASN A 37 0.44 -1.55 3.86
N PRO A 38 1.76 -1.79 3.99
CA PRO A 38 2.79 -0.80 3.68
C PRO A 38 2.73 -0.36 2.21
N PRO A 39 3.41 0.74 1.86
CA PRO A 39 3.50 1.20 0.48
C PRO A 39 3.88 0.09 -0.52
N HIS A 40 3.00 -0.19 -1.48
CA HIS A 40 3.14 -1.22 -2.50
C HIS A 40 2.46 -0.82 -3.82
N THR A 41 2.66 -1.60 -4.88
CA THR A 41 1.99 -1.40 -6.18
C THR A 41 1.57 -2.72 -6.82
N HIS A 42 0.50 -2.66 -7.62
CA HIS A 42 0.03 -3.73 -8.48
C HIS A 42 0.37 -3.40 -9.94
N PRO A 43 1.38 -4.07 -10.55
CA PRO A 43 1.83 -3.75 -11.90
C PRO A 43 0.80 -4.10 -12.98
N ARG A 44 -0.22 -4.91 -12.67
CA ARG A 44 -1.18 -5.43 -13.65
C ARG A 44 -2.65 -5.23 -13.28
N ALA A 45 -2.97 -4.44 -12.27
CA ALA A 45 -4.37 -4.20 -11.89
C ALA A 45 -4.59 -2.85 -11.21
N THR A 46 -5.75 -2.26 -11.49
CA THR A 46 -6.40 -1.28 -10.62
C THR A 46 -7.04 -2.03 -9.45
N GLU A 47 -7.00 -1.44 -8.26
CA GLU A 47 -7.66 -1.96 -7.06
C GLU A 47 -8.84 -1.06 -6.66
N ILE A 48 -9.99 -1.66 -6.34
CA ILE A 48 -11.08 -1.03 -5.62
C ILE A 48 -11.13 -1.62 -4.22
N LEU A 49 -11.11 -0.80 -3.18
CA LEU A 49 -11.16 -1.22 -1.79
C LEU A 49 -12.42 -0.71 -1.11
N THR A 50 -13.14 -1.60 -0.42
CA THR A 50 -14.29 -1.29 0.41
C THR A 50 -14.00 -1.64 1.87
N VAL A 51 -14.24 -0.70 2.78
CA VAL A 51 -14.11 -0.95 4.22
C VAL A 51 -15.35 -1.67 4.73
N ILE A 52 -15.16 -2.85 5.33
CA ILE A 52 -16.24 -3.65 5.90
C ILE A 52 -16.37 -3.40 7.41
N GLU A 53 -15.26 -3.05 8.07
CA GLU A 53 -15.19 -2.74 9.50
C GLU A 53 -14.05 -1.77 9.81
N GLY A 54 -14.23 -0.93 10.84
CA GLY A 54 -13.18 -0.04 11.35
C GLY A 54 -12.99 1.24 10.52
N THR A 55 -11.80 1.85 10.70
CA THR A 55 -11.44 3.13 10.09
C THR A 55 -10.04 3.04 9.49
N LEU A 56 -9.92 3.31 8.19
CA LEU A 56 -8.65 3.24 7.46
C LEU A 56 -8.26 4.60 6.91
N PHE A 57 -7.03 5.03 7.15
CA PHE A 57 -6.38 6.07 6.35
C PHE A 57 -5.72 5.42 5.14
N VAL A 58 -6.11 5.83 3.93
CA VAL A 58 -5.61 5.25 2.68
C VAL A 58 -5.09 6.33 1.75
N GLY A 59 -4.21 5.96 0.82
CA GLY A 59 -3.83 6.87 -0.25
C GLY A 59 -2.90 6.26 -1.28
N PHE A 60 -2.75 6.97 -2.41
CA PHE A 60 -1.76 6.69 -3.44
C PHE A 60 -0.96 7.94 -3.80
N VAL A 61 0.21 7.73 -4.38
CA VAL A 61 1.09 8.79 -4.88
C VAL A 61 0.98 8.83 -6.39
N THR A 62 0.70 10.01 -6.95
CA THR A 62 0.67 10.20 -8.41
C THR A 62 2.06 10.01 -9.03
N SER A 63 2.12 9.79 -10.34
CA SER A 63 3.40 9.70 -11.04
C SER A 63 4.20 11.00 -10.99
N ASN A 64 5.48 10.93 -11.35
CA ASN A 64 6.38 12.10 -11.38
C ASN A 64 5.89 13.21 -12.34
N GLN A 65 5.20 12.86 -13.44
CA GLN A 65 4.58 13.87 -14.33
C GLN A 65 3.47 14.66 -13.63
N ASN A 66 2.95 14.13 -12.52
CA ASN A 66 1.90 14.72 -11.69
C ASN A 66 2.43 15.11 -10.29
N ASN A 67 3.72 15.43 -10.20
CA ASN A 67 4.40 15.97 -9.02
C ASN A 67 4.45 15.05 -7.78
N ASN A 68 4.36 13.72 -7.92
CA ASN A 68 4.39 12.79 -6.79
C ASN A 68 3.41 13.18 -5.67
N ARG A 69 2.24 13.68 -6.04
CA ARG A 69 1.23 14.19 -5.12
C ARG A 69 0.56 13.03 -4.40
N LEU A 70 0.44 13.14 -3.08
CA LEU A 70 -0.38 12.23 -2.27
C LEU A 70 -1.87 12.57 -2.45
N ILE A 71 -2.64 11.59 -2.91
CA ILE A 71 -4.11 11.59 -2.87
C ILE A 71 -4.53 10.62 -1.77
N SER A 72 -5.23 11.12 -0.74
CA SER A 72 -5.57 10.32 0.44
C SER A 72 -6.94 10.67 1.01
N LYS A 73 -7.50 9.74 1.79
CA LYS A 73 -8.77 9.89 2.48
C LYS A 73 -8.82 8.99 3.72
N VAL A 74 -9.57 9.41 4.75
CA VAL A 74 -10.01 8.54 5.83
C VAL A 74 -11.32 7.88 5.43
N LEU A 75 -11.35 6.55 5.44
CA LEU A 75 -12.49 5.72 5.11
C LEU A 75 -13.07 5.10 6.38
N HIS A 76 -14.39 5.07 6.47
CA HIS A 76 -15.16 4.35 7.48
C HIS A 76 -15.87 3.15 6.85
N LYS A 77 -16.49 2.31 7.67
CA LYS A 77 -17.34 1.21 7.19
C LYS A 77 -18.31 1.67 6.08
N GLY A 78 -18.29 0.97 4.95
CA GLY A 78 -19.11 1.24 3.77
C GLY A 78 -18.44 2.16 2.75
N ASP A 79 -17.40 2.92 3.13
CA ASP A 79 -16.67 3.76 2.19
C ASP A 79 -15.82 2.93 1.22
N VAL A 80 -15.66 3.48 0.01
CA VAL A 80 -14.90 2.89 -1.10
C VAL A 80 -13.80 3.84 -1.54
N PHE A 81 -12.66 3.29 -1.99
CA PHE A 81 -11.56 4.04 -2.60
C PHE A 81 -10.90 3.25 -3.73
N VAL A 82 -10.40 3.94 -4.75
CA VAL A 82 -9.80 3.34 -5.95
C VAL A 82 -8.32 3.67 -6.02
N PHE A 83 -7.47 2.67 -6.23
CA PHE A 83 -6.04 2.80 -6.47
C PHE A 83 -5.74 2.51 -7.95
N PRO A 84 -5.30 3.51 -8.75
CA PRO A 84 -4.98 3.30 -10.15
C PRO A 84 -3.84 2.31 -10.35
N ILE A 85 -3.92 1.52 -11.43
CA ILE A 85 -2.90 0.55 -11.82
C ILE A 85 -1.47 1.13 -11.78
N GLY A 86 -0.55 0.37 -11.19
CA GLY A 86 0.86 0.71 -11.15
C GLY A 86 1.27 1.81 -10.16
N LEU A 87 0.33 2.54 -9.55
CA LEU A 87 0.67 3.58 -8.58
C LEU A 87 0.95 3.01 -7.18
N ILE A 88 1.96 3.60 -6.52
CA ILE A 88 2.30 3.25 -5.13
C ILE A 88 1.16 3.71 -4.22
N HIS A 89 0.66 2.82 -3.38
CA HIS A 89 -0.42 3.09 -2.45
C HIS A 89 -0.28 2.30 -1.14
N PHE A 90 -1.06 2.68 -0.14
CA PHE A 90 -0.99 2.13 1.20
C PHE A 90 -2.35 2.21 1.92
N GLN A 91 -2.47 1.44 3.00
CA GLN A 91 -3.57 1.55 3.97
C GLN A 91 -3.02 1.46 5.40
N VAL A 92 -3.57 2.25 6.31
CA VAL A 92 -3.24 2.24 7.74
C VAL A 92 -4.53 2.26 8.56
N ASN A 93 -4.64 1.37 9.53
CA ASN A 93 -5.72 1.44 10.51
C ASN A 93 -5.39 2.49 11.56
N ILE A 94 -6.13 3.61 11.52
CA ILE A 94 -6.01 4.71 12.49
C ILE A 94 -7.07 4.65 13.60
N GLY A 95 -7.94 3.64 13.56
CA GLY A 95 -8.92 3.38 14.60
C GLY A 95 -8.33 2.67 15.82
N HIS A 96 -9.11 2.64 16.90
CA HIS A 96 -8.74 1.96 18.15
C HIS A 96 -9.12 0.47 18.18
N SER A 97 -9.89 0.00 17.20
CA SER A 97 -10.29 -1.40 17.04
C SER A 97 -9.64 -2.01 15.80
N ASN A 98 -9.84 -3.31 15.59
CA ASN A 98 -9.49 -3.93 14.32
C ASN A 98 -10.28 -3.29 13.17
N ALA A 99 -9.71 -3.38 11.96
CA ALA A 99 -10.36 -2.97 10.72
C ALA A 99 -10.28 -4.10 9.68
N VAL A 100 -11.28 -4.17 8.81
CA VAL A 100 -11.37 -5.16 7.74
C VAL A 100 -11.74 -4.46 6.44
N ALA A 101 -11.01 -4.78 5.38
CA ALA A 101 -11.33 -4.33 4.03
C ALA A 101 -11.35 -5.52 3.05
N ILE A 102 -12.17 -5.38 2.01
CA ILE A 102 -12.15 -6.24 0.84
C ILE A 102 -11.74 -5.38 -0.35
N ALA A 103 -10.78 -5.86 -1.12
CA ALA A 103 -10.40 -5.23 -2.37
C ALA A 103 -10.61 -6.17 -3.56
N SER A 104 -11.10 -5.61 -4.67
CA SER A 104 -11.25 -6.27 -5.96
C SER A 104 -10.22 -5.71 -6.92
N LEU A 105 -9.54 -6.57 -7.66
CA LEU A 105 -8.48 -6.20 -8.57
C LEU A 105 -8.86 -6.56 -10.01
N SER A 106 -8.59 -5.65 -10.95
CA SER A 106 -8.91 -5.79 -12.38
C SER A 106 -7.96 -6.74 -13.12
N SER A 107 -7.51 -7.82 -12.47
CA SER A 107 -6.72 -8.90 -13.08
C SER A 107 -6.86 -10.17 -12.24
N GLN A 108 -6.86 -11.33 -12.89
CA GLN A 108 -6.79 -12.63 -12.22
C GLN A 108 -5.46 -12.84 -11.48
N ASN A 109 -4.42 -12.11 -11.87
CA ASN A 109 -3.09 -12.12 -11.28
C ASN A 109 -2.50 -10.70 -11.26
N PRO A 110 -2.84 -9.89 -10.25
CA PRO A 110 -2.44 -8.47 -10.18
C PRO A 110 -0.92 -8.29 -9.97
N GLY A 111 -0.29 -9.22 -9.25
CA GLY A 111 1.09 -9.11 -8.76
C GLY A 111 1.22 -8.07 -7.66
N VAL A 112 2.27 -8.16 -6.84
CA VAL A 112 2.54 -7.20 -5.77
C VAL A 112 4.02 -6.86 -5.78
N ILE A 113 4.35 -5.57 -5.76
CA ILE A 113 5.72 -5.09 -5.55
C ILE A 113 5.69 -4.22 -4.30
N MET A 114 6.39 -4.68 -3.25
CA MET A 114 6.58 -3.89 -2.05
C MET A 114 7.54 -2.74 -2.38
N SER A 115 7.13 -1.50 -2.14
CA SER A 115 8.10 -0.42 -2.13
C SER A 115 8.90 -0.54 -0.83
N ARG A 116 10.22 -0.62 -0.96
CA ARG A 116 11.13 -0.82 0.17
C ARG A 116 10.80 0.19 1.26
N PRO A 117 10.65 -0.20 2.54
CA PRO A 117 10.75 0.78 3.61
C PRO A 117 12.09 1.50 3.41
N GLY A 118 12.13 2.83 3.57
CA GLY A 118 13.41 3.51 3.69
C GLY A 118 14.31 2.76 4.67
N PRO A 119 15.65 2.79 4.50
CA PRO A 119 16.51 2.17 5.50
C PRO A 119 16.08 2.70 6.87
N GLU A 120 15.95 1.80 7.84
CA GLU A 120 15.79 2.16 9.25
C GLU A 120 16.80 3.29 9.54
N PRO A 121 16.41 4.42 10.20
CA PRO A 121 17.33 5.52 10.40
C PRO A 121 18.55 4.98 11.12
N SER A 122 19.66 4.85 10.39
CA SER A 122 20.95 4.42 10.93
C SER A 122 21.27 5.38 12.07
N ARG A 123 21.60 4.84 13.24
CA ARG A 123 21.93 5.59 14.47
C ARG A 123 23.13 6.54 14.35
N ASP A 124 23.66 6.80 13.16
CA ASP A 124 24.87 7.57 12.94
C ASP A 124 24.62 8.77 12.01
N TYR A 125 23.96 9.80 12.54
CA TYR A 125 23.95 11.15 11.95
C TYR A 125 25.25 11.95 12.27
N HIS A 126 26.39 11.28 12.50
CA HIS A 126 27.62 11.94 12.97
C HIS A 126 28.80 11.97 12.01
N THR A 127 28.64 11.56 10.76
CA THR A 127 29.76 11.68 9.80
C THR A 127 29.30 12.15 8.43
N TYR A 128 28.74 13.36 8.34
CA TYR A 128 28.79 14.12 7.10
C TYR A 128 29.03 15.61 7.35
N SER A 129 30.19 15.91 7.94
CA SER A 129 30.83 17.21 7.79
C SER A 129 32.20 16.99 7.16
N ARG A 130 32.28 17.08 5.83
CA ARG A 130 33.54 17.30 5.14
C ARG A 130 33.52 18.74 4.61
N LYS A 131 34.39 19.57 5.19
CA LYS A 131 34.60 21.00 4.90
C LYS A 131 34.87 21.28 3.40
N PRO A 132 34.60 22.50 2.89
CA PRO A 132 34.88 22.88 1.52
C PRO A 132 36.40 22.92 1.25
N ARG A 133 36.83 22.41 0.09
CA ARG A 133 38.20 22.62 -0.43
C ARG A 133 38.32 24.07 -0.93
N ILE A 134 39.24 24.82 -0.34
CA ILE A 134 39.69 26.11 -0.87
C ILE A 134 40.72 25.79 -1.97
N ASN A 135 40.44 26.19 -3.21
CA ASN A 135 41.44 26.23 -4.28
C ASN A 135 42.35 27.45 -4.05
N ARG A 136 43.66 27.24 -4.06
CA ARG A 136 44.63 28.32 -4.29
C ARG A 136 45.31 28.08 -5.64
N SER A 137 45.34 29.14 -6.43
CA SER A 137 46.22 29.37 -7.59
C SER A 137 47.68 29.30 -7.20
#